data_AF-A0A7X6A8S7-F1
#
_entry.id   AF-A0A7X6A8S7-F1
#
_cell.length_a   1.000
_cell.length_b   1.000
_cell.length_c   1.000
_cell.angle_alpha   90.00
_cell.angle_beta   90.00
_cell.angle_gamma   90.00
#
_symmetry.space_group_name_H-M   'P 1'
#
loop_
_entity.id
_entity.type
_entity.pdbx_description
1 polymer ?
#
loop_
_entity_poly.entity_id
_entity_poly.type
_entity_poly.pdbx_seq_one_letter_code
_entity_poly.pdbx_strand_id
1 'polypeptide(L)' 'DLTLLRDGMLSQFGEEVEVVSTRIEEKQGYSAFFRVARFSADERLIEIAFLIGPDESIAGLFVTPDRTAQSPAQ' A
#
# COMPACT_ATOMS: atom_id res chain seq x y z
N ASP A 1 -14.53 10.07 3.01
CA ASP A 1 -14.27 8.76 3.64
C ASP A 1 -13.05 8.16 2.98
N LEU A 2 -12.04 7.82 3.78
CA LEU A 2 -10.75 7.34 3.32
C LEU A 2 -10.81 5.91 2.79
N THR A 3 -11.79 5.15 3.28
CA THR A 3 -12.12 3.81 2.79
C THR A 3 -12.57 3.89 1.34
N LEU A 4 -13.44 4.85 1.00
CA LEU A 4 -13.91 5.07 -0.38
C LEU A 4 -12.79 5.47 -1.35
N LEU A 5 -11.85 6.31 -0.91
CA LEU A 5 -10.70 6.70 -1.74
C LEU A 5 -9.79 5.48 -2.01
N ARG A 6 -9.47 4.72 -0.96
CA ARG A 6 -8.70 3.49 -1.06
C ARG A 6 -9.39 2.49 -2.01
N ASP A 7 -10.67 2.22 -1.78
CA ASP A 7 -11.42 1.23 -2.55
C ASP A 7 -11.53 1.66 -4.02
N GLY A 8 -11.71 2.96 -4.28
CA GLY A 8 -11.67 3.52 -5.63
C GLY A 8 -10.32 3.30 -6.33
N MET A 9 -9.21 3.57 -5.63
CA MET A 9 -7.86 3.36 -6.18
C MET A 9 -7.53 1.88 -6.40
N LEU A 10 -8.02 0.99 -5.54
CA LEU A 10 -7.76 -0.44 -5.61
C LEU A 10 -8.70 -1.19 -6.57
N SER A 11 -9.87 -0.62 -6.89
CA SER A 11 -10.87 -1.26 -7.75
C SER A 11 -10.33 -1.74 -9.10
N GLN A 12 -9.33 -1.03 -9.66
CA GLN A 12 -8.69 -1.39 -10.92
C GLN A 12 -7.88 -2.70 -10.85
N PHE A 13 -7.47 -3.14 -9.65
CA PHE A 13 -6.70 -4.36 -9.43
C PHE A 13 -7.58 -5.57 -9.10
N GLY A 14 -8.88 -5.36 -8.86
CA GLY A 14 -9.83 -6.43 -8.50
C GLY A 14 -9.92 -6.67 -7.00
N GLU A 15 -10.21 -7.91 -6.62
CA GLU A 15 -10.33 -8.31 -5.21
C GLU A 15 -8.96 -8.60 -4.61
N GLU A 16 -8.76 -8.23 -3.35
CA GLU A 16 -7.55 -8.61 -2.63
C GLU A 16 -7.58 -10.11 -2.33
N VAL A 17 -6.56 -10.83 -2.80
CA VAL A 17 -6.48 -12.29 -2.68
C VAL A 17 -5.56 -12.70 -1.54
N GLU A 18 -4.42 -12.02 -1.39
CA GLU A 18 -3.38 -12.40 -0.44
C GLU A 18 -2.62 -11.18 0.06
N VAL A 19 -2.38 -11.10 1.36
CA VAL A 19 -1.43 -10.15 1.94
C VAL A 19 -0.07 -10.81 2.01
N VAL A 20 0.91 -10.23 1.32
CA VAL A 20 2.27 -10.76 1.25
C VAL A 20 3.12 -10.22 2.40
N SER A 21 3.03 -8.93 2.68
CA SER A 21 3.80 -8.31 3.76
C SER A 21 3.13 -7.07 4.31
N THR A 22 3.47 -6.76 5.57
CA THR A 22 3.11 -5.50 6.23
C THR A 22 4.30 -5.00 7.00
N ARG A 23 4.54 -3.69 6.99
CA ARG A 23 5.55 -3.03 7.82
C ARG A 23 5.08 -1.66 8.25
N ILE A 24 5.62 -1.20 9.38
CA ILE A 24 5.42 0.15 9.89
C ILE A 24 6.78 0.79 10.01
N GLU A 25 6.93 1.99 9.46
CA GLU A 25 8.14 2.81 9.60
C GLU A 25 7.77 4.12 10.28
N GLU A 26 8.56 4.52 11.27
CA GLU A 26 8.36 5.78 11.99
C GLU A 26 9.53 6.74 11.74
N LYS A 27 9.21 7.99 11.39
CA LYS A 27 10.22 9.02 11.13
C LYS A 27 9.70 10.40 11.46
N GLN A 28 10.41 11.12 12.33
CA GLN A 28 10.12 12.53 12.66
C GLN A 28 8.65 12.78 13.07
N GLY A 29 8.05 11.85 13.83
CA GLY A 29 6.66 11.95 14.27
C GLY A 29 5.62 11.55 13.22
N TYR A 30 6.05 11.06 12.05
CA TYR A 30 5.18 10.40 11.09
C TYR A 30 5.27 8.89 11.22
N SER A 31 4.15 8.20 11.01
CA SER A 31 4.07 6.75 10.90
C SER A 31 3.61 6.37 9.49
N ALA A 32 4.40 5.56 8.79
CA ALA A 32 4.07 5.03 7.48
C ALA A 32 3.71 3.54 7.62
N PHE A 33 2.46 3.19 7.33
CA PHE A 33 2.00 1.80 7.27
C PHE A 33 2.05 1.33 5.81
N PHE A 34 2.88 0.33 5.53
CA PHE A 34 2.99 -0.29 4.21
C PHE A 34 2.35 -1.67 4.23
N ARG A 35 1.64 -2.00 3.16
CA ARG A 35 1.03 -3.29 2.91
C ARG A 35 1.28 -3.70 1.47
N VAL A 36 1.85 -4.87 1.27
CA VAL A 36 2.01 -5.46 -0.05
C VAL A 36 1.00 -6.61 -0.18
N ALA A 37 0.19 -6.58 -1.23
CA ALA A 37 -0.86 -7.57 -1.46
C ALA A 37 -0.98 -7.97 -2.94
N ARG A 38 -1.45 -9.19 -3.19
CA ARG A 38 -1.84 -9.68 -4.50
C ARG A 38 -3.34 -9.44 -4.72
N PHE A 39 -3.68 -9.03 -5.92
CA PHE A 39 -5.07 -8.80 -6.32
C PHE A 39 -5.47 -9.70 -7.50
N SER A 40 -6.77 -9.93 -7.67
CA SER A 40 -7.30 -10.93 -8.60
C SER A 40 -7.14 -10.55 -10.08
N ALA A 41 -7.04 -9.26 -10.40
CA ALA A 41 -6.95 -8.75 -11.78
C ALA A 41 -5.55 -8.26 -12.16
N ASP A 42 -4.55 -8.37 -11.28
CA ASP A 42 -3.15 -8.01 -11.55
C ASP A 42 -2.21 -9.07 -10.99
N GLU A 43 -1.32 -9.60 -11.83
CA GLU A 43 -0.33 -10.61 -11.40
C GLU A 43 0.79 -10.01 -10.55
N ARG A 44 0.97 -8.67 -10.60
CA ARG A 44 1.97 -7.97 -9.79
C ARG A 44 1.47 -7.80 -8.36
N LEU A 45 2.43 -7.76 -7.43
CA LEU A 45 2.13 -7.31 -6.08
C LEU A 45 1.86 -5.80 -6.11
N ILE A 46 0.93 -5.34 -5.29
CA ILE A 46 0.57 -3.94 -5.13
C ILE A 46 1.00 -3.51 -3.74
N GLU A 47 1.84 -2.48 -3.66
CA GLU A 47 2.19 -1.82 -2.40
C GLU A 47 1.22 -0.67 -2.14
N ILE A 48 0.66 -0.66 -0.95
CA ILE A 48 -0.25 0.35 -0.41
C ILE A 48 0.43 0.96 0.80
N ALA A 49 0.63 2.26 0.81
CA ALA A 49 1.22 2.99 1.92
C ALA A 49 0.29 4.09 2.44
N PHE A 50 0.05 4.10 3.75
CA PHE A 50 -0.64 5.19 4.45
C PHE A 50 0.39 5.96 5.28
N LEU A 51 0.43 7.27 5.12
CA LEU A 51 1.22 8.16 5.94
C LEU A 51 0.32 8.83 6.96
N ILE A 52 0.62 8.63 8.24
CA ILE A 52 -0.06 9.22 9.38
C ILE A 52 0.85 10.30 9.97
N GLY A 53 0.31 11.50 10.12
CA GLY A 53 0.99 12.65 10.71
C GLY A 53 1.03 12.61 12.24
N PRO A 54 1.78 13.51 12.87
CA PRO A 54 1.93 13.60 14.32
C PRO A 54 0.64 13.99 15.06
N ASP A 55 -0.37 14.48 14.33
CA ASP A 55 -1.71 14.83 14.82
C ASP A 55 -2.73 13.71 14.56
N GLU A 56 -2.26 12.50 14.27
CA GLU A 56 -3.08 11.33 13.90
C GLU A 56 -3.88 11.52 12.59
N SER A 57 -3.62 12.59 11.84
CA SER A 57 -4.25 12.83 10.54
C SER A 57 -3.58 11.99 9.45
N ILE A 58 -4.31 11.69 8.39
CA ILE A 58 -3.74 11.01 7.22
C ILE A 58 -3.07 12.07 6.34
N ALA A 59 -1.75 12.05 6.32
CA ALA A 59 -0.91 12.95 5.53
C ALA A 59 -0.73 12.47 4.07
N GLY A 60 -1.02 11.19 3.77
CA GLY A 60 -0.93 10.68 2.41
C GLY A 60 -1.39 9.23 2.23
N LEU A 61 -1.75 8.91 0.99
CA LEU A 61 -2.01 7.56 0.50
C LEU A 61 -1.23 7.36 -0.80
N PHE A 62 -0.47 6.28 -0.87
CA PHE A 62 0.27 5.87 -2.05
C PHE A 62 -0.10 4.43 -2.42
N VAL A 63 -0.39 4.21 -3.70
CA VAL A 63 -0.69 2.89 -4.26
C VAL A 63 0.14 2.74 -5.52
N THR A 64 1.01 1.73 -5.55
CA THR A 64 1.85 1.43 -6.71
C THR A 64 1.92 -0.07 -6.91
N PRO A 65 2.06 -0.55 -8.16
CA PRO A 65 2.67 -1.86 -8.37
C PRO A 65 4.02 -1.89 -7.67
N ASP A 66 4.24 -2.94 -6.87
CA ASP A 66 5.47 -3.17 -6.14
C ASP A 66 6.61 -3.30 -7.16
N ARG A 67 7.50 -2.31 -7.14
CA ARG A 67 8.66 -2.26 -8.03
C ARG A 67 9.74 -3.24 -7.60
N THR A 68 9.68 -3.76 -6.37
CA THR A 68 10.68 -4.70 -5.83
C THR A 68 10.45 -6.15 -6.26
N ALA A 69 9.27 -6.48 -6.78
CA ALA A 69 9.00 -7.78 -7.41
C ALA A 69 9.64 -7.94 -8.82
N GLN A 70 10.29 -6.91 -9.36
CA GLN A 70 11.00 -6.96 -10.66
C GLN A 70 12.53 -7.04 -10.58
N SER A 71 13.12 -7.17 -9.40
CA SER A 71 14.54 -7.54 -9.29
C SER A 71 14.69 -8.99 -8.84
N PRO A 72 14.87 -9.96 -9.75
CA PRO A 72 15.73 -11.08 -9.41
C PRO A 72 17.11 -10.50 -9.10
N ALA A 73 17.76 -11.04 -8.08
CA ALA A 73 19.13 -10.70 -7.70
C ALA A 73 20.03 -10.51 -8.94
N GLN A 74 20.74 -9.38 -9.01
CA GLN A 74 21.98 -9.29 -9.76
C GLN A 74 23.14 -9.58 -8.82
#